data_AF-A0AA41UY06-F1
#
_entry.id   AF-A0AA41UY06-F1
#
_cell.length_a   1.000
_cell.length_b   1.000
_cell.length_c   1.000
_cell.angle_alpha   90.00
_cell.angle_beta   90.00
_cell.angle_gamma   90.00
#
_symmetry.space_group_name_H-M   'P 1'
#
loop_
_entity.id
_entity.type
_entity.pdbx_description
1 polymer ?
#
loop_
_entity_poly.entity_id
_entity_poly.type
_entity_poly.pdbx_seq_one_letter_code
_entity_poly.pdbx_strand_id
1 'polypeptide(L)' 'MAFRGVKVPPNSLSLEEARKRTFDFFRNACRSIPTVMEIYNLYDVTTVSQLRSAIASQIRQNESITNPK' A
#
# COMPACT_ATOMS: atom_id res chain seq x y z
N MET A 1 -13.92 0.21 21.97
CA MET A 1 -13.38 1.55 21.65
C MET A 1 -13.77 1.86 20.21
N ALA A 2 -14.52 2.94 19.98
CA ALA A 2 -15.22 3.17 18.70
C ALA A 2 -14.29 3.62 17.56
N PHE A 3 -14.30 2.92 16.42
CA PHE A 3 -13.82 3.45 15.15
C PHE A 3 -14.94 4.25 14.47
N ARG A 4 -15.32 5.38 15.08
CA ARG A 4 -16.23 6.34 14.45
C ARG A 4 -15.43 7.33 13.62
N GLY A 5 -15.47 7.15 12.30
CA GLY A 5 -15.42 8.27 11.35
C GLY A 5 -14.16 9.14 11.35
N VAL A 6 -12.96 8.56 11.28
CA VAL A 6 -11.81 9.32 10.78
C VAL A 6 -12.03 9.51 9.28
N LYS A 7 -12.72 10.59 8.90
CA LYS A 7 -12.84 11.02 7.49
C LYS A 7 -11.46 11.48 7.07
N VAL A 8 -10.62 10.54 6.62
CA VAL A 8 -9.31 10.85 6.04
C VAL A 8 -9.58 11.80 4.89
N PRO A 9 -9.06 13.04 4.91
CA PRO A 9 -9.23 13.96 3.80
C PRO A 9 -8.73 13.29 2.52
N PRO A 10 -9.42 13.46 1.38
CA PRO A 10 -9.10 12.74 0.15
C PRO A 10 -7.65 12.99 -0.30
N ASN A 11 -7.12 14.18 0.00
CA ASN A 11 -5.80 14.61 -0.40
C ASN A 11 -4.89 14.81 0.80
N SER A 12 -3.59 14.64 0.58
CA SER A 12 -2.57 15.04 1.56
C SER A 12 -2.36 16.55 1.47
N LEU A 13 -2.11 17.19 2.61
CA LEU A 13 -1.81 18.62 2.67
C LEU A 13 -0.34 18.92 2.35
N SER A 14 0.55 17.93 2.55
CA SER A 14 1.99 18.04 2.31
C SER A 14 2.59 16.75 1.76
N LEU A 15 3.80 16.85 1.20
CA LEU A 15 4.56 15.68 0.74
C LEU A 15 4.97 14.74 1.89
N GLU A 16 5.16 15.28 3.09
CA GLU A 16 5.46 14.48 4.28
C GLU A 16 4.26 13.60 4.67
N GLU A 17 3.06 14.19 4.67
CA GLU A 17 1.83 13.45 4.92
C GLU A 17 1.57 12.41 3.83
N ALA A 18 1.77 12.78 2.56
CA ALA A 18 1.65 11.85 1.43
C ALA A 18 2.61 10.67 1.59
N ARG A 19 3.88 10.93 1.92
CA ARG A 19 4.88 9.88 2.17
C ARG A 19 4.47 8.95 3.31
N LYS A 20 3.98 9.50 4.43
CA LYS A 20 3.49 8.70 5.55
C LYS A 20 2.33 7.79 5.14
N ARG A 21 1.33 8.34 4.45
CA ARG A 21 0.16 7.59 3.95
C ARG A 21 0.59 6.50 2.95
N THR A 22 1.54 6.78 2.06
CA THR A 22 2.10 5.79 1.14
C THR A 22 2.80 4.65 1.86
N PHE A 23 3.57 4.92 2.93
CA PHE A 23 4.19 3.85 3.73
C PHE A 23 3.17 3.03 4.52
N ASP A 24 2.13 3.66 5.05
CA ASP A 24 1.06 2.95 5.74
C ASP A 24 0.27 2.06 4.77
N PHE A 25 -0.01 2.55 3.55
CA PHE A 25 -0.57 1.76 2.47
C PHE A 25 0.34 0.58 2.11
N PHE A 26 1.64 0.81 1.92
CA PHE A 26 2.60 -0.24 1.60
C PHE A 26 2.64 -1.36 2.66
N ARG A 27 2.65 -0.99 3.95
CA ARG A 27 2.58 -1.95 5.06
C ARG A 27 1.29 -2.76 5.04
N ASN A 28 0.15 -2.10 4.83
CA ASN A 28 -1.14 -2.76 4.77
C ASN A 28 -1.24 -3.71 3.58
N ALA A 29 -0.79 -3.29 2.40
CA ALA A 29 -0.72 -4.14 1.22
C ALA A 29 0.19 -5.36 1.46
N CYS A 30 1.38 -5.18 2.04
CA CYS A 30 2.28 -6.30 2.35
C CYS A 30 1.71 -7.30 3.36
N ARG A 31 0.88 -6.81 4.30
CA ARG A 31 0.17 -7.62 5.31
C ARG A 31 -1.04 -8.34 4.74
N SER A 32 -1.68 -7.81 3.70
CA SER A 32 -2.84 -8.45 3.05
C SER A 32 -2.46 -9.52 2.03
N ILE A 33 -1.19 -9.58 1.59
CA ILE A 33 -0.75 -10.55 0.58
C ILE A 33 -1.08 -12.02 0.94
N PRO A 34 -0.87 -12.53 2.16
CA PRO A 34 -1.27 -13.90 2.48
C PRO A 34 -2.75 -14.18 2.18
N THR A 35 -3.65 -13.26 2.55
CA THR A 35 -5.08 -13.37 2.23
C THR A 35 -5.35 -13.33 0.72
N VAL A 36 -4.64 -12.48 -0.02
CA VAL A 36 -4.74 -12.44 -1.50
C VAL A 36 -4.27 -13.76 -2.12
N MET A 37 -3.18 -14.34 -1.62
CA MET A 37 -2.67 -15.64 -2.07
C MET A 37 -3.70 -16.75 -1.88
N GLU A 38 -4.38 -16.78 -0.73
CA GLU A 38 -5.42 -17.75 -0.40
C GLU A 38 -6.66 -17.59 -1.30
N ILE A 39 -7.20 -16.36 -1.39
CA ILE A 39 -8.44 -16.10 -2.16
C ILE A 39 -8.28 -16.44 -3.64
N TYR A 40 -7.12 -16.16 -4.22
CA TYR A 40 -6.85 -16.35 -5.64
C TYR A 40 -6.04 -17.62 -5.95
N ASN A 41 -5.80 -18.49 -4.95
CA ASN A 41 -5.01 -19.70 -5.08
C ASN A 41 -3.68 -19.50 -5.85
N LEU A 42 -2.87 -18.55 -5.41
CA LEU A 42 -1.69 -18.09 -6.16
C LEU A 42 -0.38 -18.83 -5.82
N TYR A 43 -0.42 -19.81 -4.92
CA TYR A 43 0.77 -20.48 -4.38
C TYR A 43 1.61 -21.21 -5.42
N ASP A 44 0.99 -21.63 -6.54
CA ASP A 44 1.67 -22.35 -7.62
C ASP A 44 2.24 -21.42 -8.71
N VAL A 45 1.88 -20.13 -8.70
CA VAL A 45 2.26 -19.15 -9.75
C VAL A 45 3.20 -18.07 -9.26
N THR A 46 3.19 -17.77 -7.96
CA THR A 46 4.05 -16.73 -7.38
C THR A 46 4.28 -16.99 -5.90
N THR A 47 5.20 -16.23 -5.31
CA THR A 47 5.46 -16.25 -3.87
C THR A 47 5.06 -14.94 -3.22
N VAL A 48 4.80 -14.99 -1.91
CA VAL A 48 4.56 -13.80 -1.09
C VAL A 48 5.69 -12.77 -1.23
N SER A 49 6.95 -13.21 -1.32
CA SER A 49 8.10 -12.32 -1.47
C SER A 49 8.16 -11.65 -2.84
N GLN A 50 7.79 -12.34 -3.91
CA GLN A 50 7.67 -11.78 -5.25
C GLN A 50 6.58 -10.69 -5.29
N LEU A 51 5.41 -10.95 -4.71
CA LEU A 51 4.33 -9.95 -4.64
C LEU A 51 4.71 -8.71 -3.81
N ARG A 52 5.40 -8.88 -2.66
CA ARG A 52 5.93 -7.75 -1.88
C ARG A 52 6.91 -6.91 -2.69
N SER A 53 7.80 -7.58 -3.43
CA SER A 53 8.79 -6.93 -4.30
C SER A 53 8.11 -6.18 -5.45
N ALA A 54 7.08 -6.76 -6.05
CA ALA A 54 6.30 -6.14 -7.11
C ALA A 54 5.59 -4.86 -6.63
N ILE A 55 4.92 -4.90 -5.47
CA ILE A 55 4.29 -3.71 -4.87
C ILE A 55 5.33 -2.61 -4.61
N ALA A 56 6.50 -2.97 -4.07
CA ALA A 56 7.57 -1.99 -3.84
C ALA A 56 8.07 -1.36 -5.15
N SER A 57 8.14 -2.14 -6.24
CA SER A 57 8.47 -1.64 -7.57
C SER A 57 7.43 -0.64 -8.07
N GLN A 58 6.13 -0.97 -7.96
CA GLN A 58 5.04 -0.10 -8.37
C GLN A 58 5.04 1.25 -7.64
N ILE A 59 5.36 1.26 -6.33
CA ILE A 59 5.48 2.51 -5.57
C ILE A 59 6.70 3.32 -6.04
N ARG A 60 7.87 2.67 -6.20
CA ARG A 60 9.10 3.36 -6.62
C ARG A 60 9.03 3.94 -8.02
N GLN A 61 8.28 3.32 -8.94
CA GLN A 61 8.04 3.88 -10.29
C GLN A 61 7.45 5.29 -10.26
N ASN A 62 6.81 5.68 -9.15
CA ASN A 62 6.15 6.96 -8.97
C ASN A 62 6.89 7.86 -7.96
N GLU A 63 8.14 7.57 -7.62
CA GLU A 63 8.90 8.30 -6.58
C GLU A 63 9.18 9.76 -6.92
N SER A 64 9.14 10.12 -8.21
CA SER A 64 9.40 11.47 -8.72
C SER A 64 8.20 12.41 -8.59
N ILE A 65 7.03 11.93 -8.14
CA ILE A 65 5.83 12.76 -7.97
C ILE A 65 6.01 13.72 -6.78
N THR A 66 5.98 15.02 -7.06
CA THR A 66 6.12 16.10 -6.07
C THR A 66 4.81 16.84 -5.78
N ASN A 67 3.70 16.43 -6.42
CA ASN A 67 2.37 16.89 -6.07
C ASN A 67 1.77 15.99 -4.97
N PRO A 68 1.39 16.53 -3.79
CA PRO A 68 0.78 15.74 -2.72
C PRO A 68 -0.70 15.37 -2.95
N LYS A 69 -1.30 15.78 -4.08
CA LYS A 69 -2.68 15.50 -4.48
C LYS A 69 -2.75 14.48 -5.62
#